data_AF-R6ZTZ3-F1
#
_entry.id   AF-R6ZTZ3-F1
#
_cell.length_a   1.000
_cell.length_b   1.000
_cell.length_c   1.000
_cell.angle_alpha   90.00
_cell.angle_beta   90.00
_cell.angle_gamma   90.00
#
_symmetry.space_group_name_H-M   'P 1'
#
loop_
_entity.id
_entity.type
_entity.pdbx_description
1 polymer ?
#
loop_
_entity_poly.entity_id
_entity_poly.type
_entity_poly.pdbx_seq_one_letter_code
_entity_poly.pdbx_strand_id
1 'polypeptide(L)' 'MKEATITNCIDIHGQEYRIEELSEEKRKQVAMLLSDRFMEMAGYRRKVCDE' A
#
# COMPACT_ATOMS: atom_id res chain seq x y z
N MET A 1 -25.92 5.59 18.55
CA MET A 1 -24.46 5.77 18.58
C MET A 1 -24.05 6.31 17.23
N LYS A 2 -23.19 7.34 17.16
CA LYS A 2 -22.56 7.69 15.88
C LYS A 2 -21.48 6.65 15.62
N GLU A 3 -21.54 5.97 14.48
CA GLU A 3 -20.50 5.03 14.07
C GLU A 3 -19.19 5.79 13.86
N ALA A 4 -18.10 5.26 14.39
CA ALA A 4 -16.77 5.80 14.10
C ALA A 4 -16.36 5.32 12.71
N THR A 5 -16.15 6.26 11.78
CA THR A 5 -15.60 5.96 10.47
C THR A 5 -14.08 5.88 10.58
N ILE A 6 -13.50 4.74 10.22
CA ILE A 6 -12.04 4.60 10.07
C ILE A 6 -11.70 4.89 8.62
N THR A 7 -10.79 5.84 8.39
CA THR A 7 -10.32 6.21 7.05
C THR A 7 -8.84 5.87 6.93
N ASN A 8 -8.49 5.07 5.93
CA ASN A 8 -7.09 4.75 5.63
C ASN A 8 -6.50 5.82 4.69
N CYS A 9 -5.53 6.56 5.18
CA CYS A 9 -4.76 7.54 4.39
C CYS A 9 -3.34 7.03 4.12
N ILE A 10 -2.76 7.46 3.01
CA ILE A 10 -1.37 7.20 2.63
C ILE A 10 -0.72 8.49 2.12
N ASP A 11 0.49 8.77 2.60
CA ASP A 11 1.35 9.79 2.01
C ASP A 11 2.11 9.20 0.82
N ILE A 12 1.97 9.83 -0.33
CA ILE A 12 2.72 9.51 -1.54
C ILE A 12 3.45 10.78 -1.97
N HIS A 13 4.77 10.83 -1.72
CA HIS A 13 5.64 11.96 -2.07
C HIS A 13 5.24 13.30 -1.43
N GLY A 14 4.81 13.29 -0.16
CA GLY A 14 4.42 14.49 0.58
C GLY A 14 2.99 14.96 0.30
N GLN A 15 2.22 14.18 -0.47
CA GLN A 15 0.80 14.42 -0.68
C GLN A 15 0.00 13.29 -0.04
N GLU A 16 -0.93 13.66 0.86
CA GLU A 16 -1.84 12.72 1.50
C GLU A 16 -3.00 12.38 0.57
N TYR A 17 -3.29 11.07 0.48
CA TYR A 17 -4.43 10.54 -0.25
C TYR A 17 -5.21 9.58 0.65
N ARG A 18 -6.54 9.58 0.54
CA ARG A 18 -7.32 8.44 1.04
C ARG A 18 -7.10 7.26 0.11
N ILE A 19 -6.88 6.08 0.68
CA ILE A 19 -6.72 4.86 -0.13
C ILE A 19 -7.94 4.66 -1.03
N GLU A 20 -9.14 4.97 -0.52
CA GLU A 20 -10.41 4.88 -1.25
C GLU A 20 -10.52 5.82 -2.47
N GLU A 21 -9.67 6.85 -2.56
CA GLU A 21 -9.66 7.80 -3.67
C GLU A 21 -8.62 7.44 -4.73
N LEU A 22 -7.70 6.51 -4.44
CA LEU A 22 -6.71 6.02 -5.40
C LEU A 22 -7.36 5.12 -6.46
N SER A 23 -6.86 5.19 -7.70
CA SER A 23 -7.22 4.26 -8.76
C SER A 23 -6.85 2.82 -8.40
N GLU A 24 -7.53 1.84 -8.99
CA GLU A 24 -7.27 0.41 -8.71
C GLU A 24 -5.80 0.04 -9.00
N GLU A 25 -5.26 0.54 -10.11
CA GLU A 25 -3.86 0.32 -10.48
C GLU A 25 -2.91 0.89 -9.41
N LYS A 26 -3.15 2.12 -8.95
CA LYS A 26 -2.32 2.74 -7.94
C LYS A 26 -2.41 2.02 -6.60
N ARG A 27 -3.60 1.55 -6.21
CA ARG A 27 -3.77 0.70 -5.02
C ARG A 27 -2.97 -0.59 -5.12
N LYS A 28 -2.97 -1.26 -6.28
CA LYS A 28 -2.18 -2.48 -6.49
C LYS A 28 -0.68 -2.21 -6.35
N GLN A 29 -0.19 -1.11 -6.91
CA GLN A 29 1.22 -0.69 -6.76
C GLN A 29 1.58 -0.46 -5.28
N VAL A 30 0.75 0.28 -4.55
CA VAL A 30 0.93 0.52 -3.11
C VAL A 30 0.92 -0.79 -2.31
N ALA A 31 -0.05 -1.67 -2.58
CA ALA A 31 -0.15 -2.95 -1.89
C ALA A 31 1.08 -3.84 -2.13
N MET A 32 1.60 -3.87 -3.35
CA MET A 32 2.84 -4.58 -3.68
C MET A 32 4.04 -4.00 -2.92
N LEU A 33 4.21 -2.68 -2.90
CA LEU A 33 5.30 -2.03 -2.16
C LEU A 33 5.24 -2.32 -0.65
N LEU A 34 4.05 -2.21 -0.05
CA LEU A 34 3.86 -2.52 1.36
C LEU A 34 4.19 -3.99 1.65
N SER A 35 3.68 -4.91 0.83
CA SER A 35 3.96 -6.33 0.94
C SER A 35 5.46 -6.62 0.86
N ASP A 36 6.17 -5.99 -0.06
CA ASP A 36 7.62 -6.17 -0.22
C ASP A 36 8.40 -5.66 0.98
N ARG A 37 8.01 -4.52 1.55
CA ARG A 37 8.61 -4.00 2.79
C ARG A 37 8.38 -4.92 3.98
N PHE A 38 7.18 -5.48 4.14
CA PHE A 38 6.91 -6.44 5.20
C PHE A 38 7.76 -7.71 5.06
N MET A 39 7.86 -8.23 3.83
CA MET A 39 8.71 -9.39 3.55
C MET A 39 10.19 -9.09 3.79
N GLU A 40 10.66 -7.91 3.38
CA GLU A 40 12.04 -7.46 3.59
C GLU A 40 12.40 -7.38 5.08
N MET A 41 11.50 -6.87 5.92
CA MET A 41 11.70 -6.85 7.38
C MET A 41 11.82 -8.25 7.99
N ALA A 42 11.21 -9.26 7.36
CA ALA A 42 11.30 -10.66 7.76
C ALA A 42 12.51 -11.39 7.12
N GLY A 43 13.37 -10.69 6.37
CA GLY A 43 14.55 -11.26 5.72
C GLY A 43 14.28 -11.89 4.35
N TYR A 44 13.07 -11.73 3.81
CA TYR A 44 12.68 -12.23 2.50
C TYR A 44 12.73 -11.12 1.45
N ARG A 45 13.06 -11.47 0.20
CA ARG A 45 13.02 -10.52 -0.92
C ARG A 45 12.21 -11.13 -2.07
N ARG A 46 11.30 -10.34 -2.65
CA ARG A 46 10.62 -10.74 -3.88
C ARG A 46 11.66 -10.94 -4.98
N LYS A 47 11.67 -12.12 -5.59
CA LYS A 47 12.42 -12.37 -6.82
C LYS A 47 11.47 -12.21 -8.00
N VAL A 48 11.89 -11.45 -9.00
CA VAL A 48 11.26 -11.48 -10.32
C VAL A 48 12.01 -12.54 -11.09
N CYS A 49 11.33 -13.63 -11.44
CA CYS A 49 11.87 -14.56 -12.43
C CYS A 49 11.48 -13.99 -13.79
N ASP A 50 12.46 -13.51 -14.55
CA ASP A 50 12.26 -13.27 -15.98
C ASP A 50 12.06 -14.64 -16.65
N GLU A 51 10.98 -14.78 -17.44
CA GLU A 51 10.71 -15.95 -18.28
C GLU A 51 11.60 -15.98 -19.52
#